data_AF-A0A8J4REP6-F1
#
_entry.id   AF-A0A8J4REP6-F1
#
_cell.length_a   1.000
_cell.length_b   1.000
_cell.length_c   1.000
_cell.angle_alpha   90.00
_cell.angle_beta   90.00
_cell.angle_gamma   90.00
#
_symmetry.space_group_name_H-M   'P 1'
#
loop_
_entity.id
_entity.type
_entity.pdbx_description
1 polymer ?
#
loop_
_entity_poly.entity_id
_entity_poly.type
_entity_poly.pdbx_seq_one_letter_code
_entity_poly.pdbx_strand_id
1 'polypeptide(L)'
;MTIFVGNKFSMDVVLGTAMIDMYVKCGNVDSTREIFDRMQEKNVISWSAMIAAYGYHGQGWKAFAIFPMMLGCGILPNRITFVSLLYACSRAGLVEEGLQLFSLMWDDYAVRPDVKHYTCMVDLLGRAGRLDEALKLIENITVEKDEGLWGALLGACRIHGRIDLAEKAAKLLLELQPQNPGHYVLLSNIYSKADKGKDVANVRDLMMQRTLKKVPGWTWIEVVEKIYKFSVGDKTHVQSKEIYGMLKSLRKKLELAGHFLCTNFVLHDVDEEVELGILYTHSEKLAISFGLIATPKGTPIMITKNLRVCGDCHTFIKLVSAITKREITV
;
A
#
# COMPACT_ATOMS: atom_id res chain seq x y z
N MET A 1 7.62 -26.73 -16.14
CA MET A 1 6.85 -27.99 -16.09
C MET A 1 5.44 -27.62 -15.68
N THR A 2 4.55 -27.50 -16.67
CA THR A 2 3.15 -27.11 -16.49
C THR A 2 2.42 -28.32 -15.93
N ILE A 3 2.00 -28.28 -14.66
CA ILE A 3 1.20 -29.36 -14.09
C ILE A 3 -0.22 -29.19 -14.65
N PHE A 4 -0.50 -29.84 -15.78
CA PHE A 4 -1.85 -30.19 -16.18
C PHE A 4 -2.28 -31.40 -15.34
N VAL A 5 -2.96 -31.16 -14.21
CA VAL A 5 -3.77 -32.22 -13.59
C VAL A 5 -5.09 -32.27 -14.34
N GLY A 6 -5.24 -33.29 -15.16
CA GLY A 6 -6.53 -33.71 -15.69
C GLY A 6 -7.43 -34.18 -14.55
N ASN A 7 -8.22 -33.26 -14.01
CA ASN A 7 -9.50 -33.54 -13.39
C ASN A 7 -10.34 -32.27 -13.54
N LYS A 8 -11.57 -32.41 -14.04
CA LYS A 8 -12.59 -31.34 -14.03
C LYS A 8 -12.92 -31.03 -12.56
N PHE A 9 -12.05 -30.29 -11.88
CA PHE A 9 -12.43 -29.62 -10.64
C PHE A 9 -13.43 -28.55 -11.06
N SER A 10 -14.71 -28.73 -10.72
CA SER A 10 -15.63 -27.61 -10.80
C SER A 10 -15.05 -26.51 -9.92
N MET A 11 -14.83 -25.33 -10.49
CA MET A 11 -14.39 -24.16 -9.74
C MET A 11 -15.55 -23.70 -8.87
N ASP A 12 -15.77 -24.40 -7.76
CA ASP A 12 -16.75 -24.06 -6.73
C ASP A 12 -16.32 -22.78 -6.03
N VAL A 13 -17.29 -22.07 -5.46
CA VAL A 13 -17.16 -20.75 -4.85
C VAL A 13 -16.03 -20.68 -3.84
N VAL A 14 -15.87 -21.70 -3.00
CA VAL A 14 -14.82 -21.72 -1.96
C VAL A 14 -13.43 -21.72 -2.60
N LEU A 15 -13.20 -22.64 -3.55
CA LEU A 15 -11.92 -22.77 -4.24
C LEU A 15 -11.63 -21.54 -5.10
N GLY A 16 -12.60 -21.08 -5.88
CA GLY A 16 -12.46 -19.89 -6.72
C GLY A 16 -12.11 -18.64 -5.90
N THR A 17 -12.80 -18.43 -4.77
CA THR A 17 -12.55 -17.29 -3.88
C THR A 17 -11.15 -17.37 -3.24
N ALA A 18 -10.72 -18.55 -2.80
CA ALA A 18 -9.39 -18.74 -2.22
C ALA A 18 -8.28 -18.49 -3.26
N MET A 19 -8.48 -18.94 -4.50
CA MET A 19 -7.53 -18.67 -5.59
C MET A 19 -7.51 -17.18 -5.94
N ILE A 20 -8.66 -16.49 -5.98
CA ILE A 20 -8.71 -15.02 -6.15
C ILE A 20 -7.88 -14.33 -5.06
N ASP A 21 -8.09 -14.65 -3.78
CA ASP A 21 -7.31 -14.05 -2.68
C ASP A 21 -5.79 -14.30 -2.83
N MET A 22 -5.39 -15.50 -3.25
CA MET A 22 -3.99 -15.83 -3.50
C MET A 22 -3.39 -15.00 -4.64
N TYR A 23 -4.04 -14.98 -5.81
CA TYR A 23 -3.50 -14.24 -6.96
C TYR A 23 -3.54 -12.72 -6.77
N VAL A 24 -4.51 -12.19 -6.01
CA VAL A 24 -4.51 -10.78 -5.61
C VAL A 24 -3.24 -10.42 -4.84
N LYS A 25 -2.83 -11.26 -3.88
CA LYS A 25 -1.62 -11.05 -3.09
C LYS A 25 -0.34 -11.14 -3.92
N CYS A 26 -0.37 -11.86 -5.05
CA CYS A 26 0.74 -11.96 -6.00
C CYS A 26 0.81 -10.84 -7.04
N GLY A 27 -0.10 -9.86 -7.02
CA GLY A 27 -0.09 -8.77 -8.03
C GLY A 27 -0.79 -9.09 -9.36
N ASN A 28 -1.33 -10.30 -9.53
CA ASN A 28 -1.84 -10.77 -10.82
C ASN A 28 -3.37 -10.68 -10.90
N VAL A 29 -3.88 -9.47 -11.16
CA VAL A 29 -5.34 -9.21 -11.28
C VAL A 29 -5.98 -9.86 -12.50
N ASP A 30 -5.24 -10.05 -13.58
CA ASP A 30 -5.82 -10.65 -14.79
C ASP A 30 -6.16 -12.11 -14.52
N SER A 31 -5.29 -12.83 -13.80
CA SER A 31 -5.57 -14.19 -13.33
C SER A 31 -6.77 -14.25 -12.39
N THR A 32 -6.95 -13.26 -11.50
CA THR A 32 -8.10 -13.24 -10.60
C THR A 32 -9.40 -13.09 -11.38
N ARG A 33 -9.41 -12.26 -12.43
CA ARG A 33 -10.58 -12.12 -13.30
C ARG A 33 -10.88 -13.40 -14.08
N GLU A 34 -9.87 -14.06 -14.64
CA GLU A 34 -10.06 -15.32 -15.37
C GLU A 34 -10.65 -16.41 -14.47
N ILE A 35 -10.16 -16.53 -13.23
CA ILE A 35 -10.69 -17.49 -12.25
C ILE A 35 -12.14 -17.16 -11.95
N PHE A 36 -12.44 -15.90 -11.65
CA PHE A 36 -13.78 -15.44 -11.39
C PHE A 36 -14.73 -15.77 -12.54
N ASP A 37 -14.33 -15.53 -13.79
CA ASP A 37 -15.15 -15.84 -14.96
C ASP A 37 -15.43 -17.33 -15.14
N ARG A 38 -14.46 -18.18 -14.81
CA ARG A 38 -14.60 -19.64 -14.90
C ARG A 38 -15.44 -20.26 -13.78
N MET A 39 -15.75 -19.52 -12.72
CA MET A 39 -16.64 -20.00 -11.65
C MET A 39 -18.07 -20.21 -12.19
N GLN A 40 -18.58 -21.44 -12.05
CA GLN A 40 -19.94 -21.81 -12.47
C GLN A 40 -21.00 -21.11 -11.62
N GLU A 41 -20.77 -21.09 -10.30
CA GLU A 41 -21.60 -20.40 -9.34
C GLU A 41 -20.81 -19.26 -8.70
N LYS A 42 -21.50 -18.16 -8.43
CA LYS A 42 -20.92 -16.98 -7.77
C LYS A 42 -21.90 -16.53 -6.69
N ASN A 43 -21.39 -16.24 -5.51
CA ASN A 43 -22.17 -15.66 -4.42
C ASN A 43 -21.58 -14.32 -3.98
N VAL A 44 -22.24 -13.67 -3.02
CA VAL A 44 -21.82 -12.37 -2.47
C VAL A 44 -20.35 -12.33 -2.02
N ILE A 45 -19.80 -13.45 -1.54
CA ILE A 45 -18.40 -13.55 -1.10
C ILE A 45 -17.47 -13.46 -2.30
N SER A 46 -17.70 -14.27 -3.33
CA SER A 46 -16.87 -14.25 -4.56
C SER A 46 -16.92 -12.91 -5.29
N TRP A 47 -18.09 -12.26 -5.37
CA TRP A 47 -18.22 -10.91 -5.96
C TRP A 47 -17.47 -9.87 -5.13
N SER A 48 -17.61 -9.90 -3.81
CA SER A 48 -16.90 -8.98 -2.91
C SER A 48 -15.38 -9.16 -3.00
N ALA A 49 -14.90 -10.41 -3.11
CA ALA A 49 -13.49 -10.72 -3.31
C ALA A 49 -12.96 -10.15 -4.63
N MET A 50 -13.72 -10.25 -5.72
CA MET A 50 -13.32 -9.68 -7.01
C MET A 50 -13.33 -8.15 -7.01
N ILE A 51 -14.29 -7.51 -6.33
CA ILE A 51 -14.29 -6.05 -6.11
C ILE A 51 -13.04 -5.63 -5.32
N ALA A 52 -12.76 -6.32 -4.21
CA ALA A 52 -11.59 -6.05 -3.38
C ALA A 52 -10.29 -6.22 -4.17
N ALA A 53 -10.19 -7.26 -5.02
CA ALA A 53 -9.07 -7.51 -5.92
C ALA A 53 -8.74 -6.27 -6.77
N TYR A 54 -9.74 -5.69 -7.43
CA TYR A 54 -9.56 -4.47 -8.21
C TYR A 54 -9.14 -3.28 -7.33
N GLY A 55 -9.71 -3.14 -6.13
CA GLY A 55 -9.35 -2.10 -5.17
C GLY A 55 -7.88 -2.16 -4.72
N TYR A 56 -7.38 -3.35 -4.35
CA TYR A 56 -5.98 -3.55 -3.94
C TYR A 56 -4.98 -3.09 -4.99
N HIS A 57 -5.34 -3.26 -6.26
CA HIS A 57 -4.49 -2.93 -7.40
C HIS A 57 -4.79 -1.55 -8.00
N GLY A 58 -5.57 -0.72 -7.30
CA GLY A 58 -5.88 0.66 -7.71
C GLY A 58 -6.77 0.75 -8.95
N GLN A 59 -7.41 -0.35 -9.36
CA GLN A 59 -8.30 -0.41 -10.52
C GLN A 59 -9.74 -0.07 -10.11
N GLY A 60 -9.94 1.05 -9.40
CA GLY A 60 -11.22 1.40 -8.79
C GLY A 60 -12.39 1.48 -9.76
N TRP A 61 -12.17 1.96 -10.99
CA TRP A 61 -13.19 1.96 -12.04
C TRP A 61 -13.69 0.55 -12.41
N LYS A 62 -12.81 -0.46 -12.42
CA LYS A 62 -13.22 -1.84 -12.67
C LYS A 62 -13.98 -2.42 -11.48
N ALA A 63 -13.60 -2.05 -10.25
CA ALA A 63 -14.35 -2.39 -9.04
C ALA A 63 -15.76 -1.78 -9.04
N PHE A 64 -15.91 -0.57 -9.59
CA PHE A 64 -17.22 0.06 -9.75
C PHE A 64 -18.03 -0.59 -10.87
N ALA A 65 -17.41 -0.90 -12.01
CA ALA A 65 -18.08 -1.52 -13.16
C ALA A 65 -18.58 -2.96 -12.88
N ILE A 66 -17.95 -3.69 -11.97
CA ILE A 66 -18.38 -5.06 -11.62
C ILE A 66 -19.60 -5.06 -10.68
N PHE A 67 -19.88 -3.95 -9.98
CA PHE A 67 -20.99 -3.86 -9.03
C PHE A 67 -22.37 -3.98 -9.71
N PRO A 68 -22.68 -3.27 -10.81
CA PRO A 68 -23.93 -3.50 -11.55
C PRO A 68 -24.07 -4.93 -12.10
N MET A 69 -22.97 -5.60 -12.43
CA MET A 69 -23.01 -7.00 -12.89
C MET A 69 -23.47 -7.94 -11.77
N MET A 70 -22.97 -7.73 -10.55
CA MET A 70 -23.40 -8.46 -9.36
C MET A 70 -24.92 -8.34 -9.14
N LEU A 71 -25.45 -7.12 -9.25
CA LEU A 71 -26.89 -6.84 -9.15
C LEU A 71 -27.69 -7.50 -10.28
N GLY A 72 -27.17 -7.47 -11.51
CA GLY A 72 -27.78 -8.15 -12.67
C GLY A 72 -27.88 -9.66 -12.51
N CYS A 73 -27.04 -10.27 -11.68
CA CYS A 73 -27.13 -11.68 -11.29
C CYS A 73 -28.09 -11.92 -10.10
N GLY A 74 -28.82 -10.91 -9.62
CA GLY A 74 -29.73 -11.01 -8.48
C GLY A 74 -29.03 -11.12 -7.12
N ILE A 75 -27.73 -10.82 -7.05
CA ILE A 75 -26.95 -10.97 -5.82
C ILE A 75 -26.84 -9.60 -5.14
N LEU A 76 -27.39 -9.49 -3.94
CA LEU A 76 -27.40 -8.24 -3.18
C LEU A 76 -26.05 -7.98 -2.48
N PRO A 77 -25.58 -6.71 -2.43
CA PRO A 77 -24.40 -6.34 -1.68
C PRO A 77 -24.62 -6.50 -0.19
N ASN A 78 -23.53 -6.77 0.52
CA ASN A 78 -23.51 -6.76 1.98
C ASN A 78 -22.43 -5.77 2.49
N ARG A 79 -22.26 -5.74 3.82
CA ARG A 79 -21.23 -4.92 4.50
C ARG A 79 -19.84 -5.08 3.86
N ILE A 80 -19.43 -6.31 3.54
CA ILE A 80 -18.10 -6.58 2.97
C ILE A 80 -18.00 -6.04 1.54
N THR A 81 -19.08 -6.16 0.76
CA THR A 81 -19.15 -5.59 -0.60
C THR A 81 -18.93 -4.09 -0.57
N PHE A 82 -19.61 -3.37 0.32
CA PHE A 82 -19.47 -1.92 0.43
C PHE A 82 -18.11 -1.48 0.97
N VAL A 83 -17.53 -2.15 1.97
CA VAL A 83 -16.13 -1.89 2.37
C VAL A 83 -15.20 -2.02 1.17
N SER A 84 -15.37 -3.06 0.35
CA SER A 84 -14.52 -3.32 -0.81
C SER A 84 -14.67 -2.23 -1.90
N LEU A 85 -15.90 -1.78 -2.16
CA LEU A 85 -16.18 -0.69 -3.10
C LEU A 85 -15.60 0.65 -2.62
N LEU A 86 -15.87 1.03 -1.36
CA LEU A 86 -15.37 2.27 -0.77
C LEU A 86 -13.84 2.30 -0.70
N TYR A 87 -13.23 1.16 -0.37
CA TYR A 87 -11.78 1.00 -0.44
C TYR A 87 -11.28 1.24 -1.86
N ALA A 88 -11.89 0.63 -2.87
CA ALA A 88 -11.51 0.82 -4.27
C ALA A 88 -11.64 2.28 -4.72
N CYS A 89 -12.71 2.98 -4.30
CA CYS A 89 -12.87 4.42 -4.51
C CYS A 89 -11.75 5.23 -3.86
N SER A 90 -11.40 4.96 -2.59
CA SER A 90 -10.28 5.60 -1.89
C SER A 90 -8.97 5.44 -2.66
N ARG A 91 -8.70 4.24 -3.17
CA ARG A 91 -7.45 3.93 -3.90
C ARG A 91 -7.39 4.62 -5.27
N ALA A 92 -8.53 4.85 -5.91
CA ALA A 92 -8.63 5.48 -7.23
C ALA A 92 -8.96 6.98 -7.18
N GLY A 93 -9.22 7.55 -6.01
CA GLY A 93 -9.59 8.97 -5.85
C GLY A 93 -11.01 9.29 -6.33
N LEU A 94 -11.91 8.31 -6.34
CA LEU A 94 -13.30 8.44 -6.79
C LEU A 94 -14.18 8.97 -5.66
N VAL A 95 -14.04 10.26 -5.36
CA VAL A 95 -14.65 10.88 -4.17
C VAL A 95 -16.17 10.90 -4.26
N GLU A 96 -16.71 11.34 -5.40
CA GLU A 96 -18.15 11.49 -5.57
C GLU A 96 -18.84 10.11 -5.63
N GLU A 97 -18.23 9.14 -6.32
CA GLU A 97 -18.72 7.76 -6.34
C GLU A 97 -18.67 7.12 -4.95
N GLY A 98 -17.62 7.38 -4.18
CA GLY A 98 -17.51 6.89 -2.80
C GLY A 98 -18.59 7.48 -1.88
N LEU A 99 -18.88 8.77 -2.00
CA LEU A 99 -19.98 9.42 -1.25
C LEU A 99 -21.34 8.86 -1.64
N GLN A 100 -21.59 8.68 -2.95
CA GLN A 100 -22.82 8.06 -3.45
C GLN A 100 -23.00 6.65 -2.91
N LEU A 101 -21.96 5.82 -3.00
CA LEU A 101 -21.98 4.45 -2.47
C LEU A 101 -22.24 4.44 -0.96
N PHE A 102 -21.66 5.36 -0.21
CA PHE A 102 -21.85 5.44 1.24
C PHE A 102 -23.29 5.81 1.62
N SER A 103 -23.98 6.66 0.86
CA SER A 103 -25.41 6.95 1.05
C SER A 103 -26.26 5.73 0.68
N LEU A 104 -26.00 5.18 -0.51
CA LEU A 104 -26.71 4.05 -1.10
C LEU A 104 -26.78 2.83 -0.18
N MET A 105 -25.71 2.59 0.59
CA MET A 105 -25.64 1.54 1.62
C MET A 105 -26.90 1.48 2.47
N TRP A 106 -27.32 2.61 3.03
CA TRP A 106 -28.47 2.68 3.92
C TRP A 106 -29.76 2.86 3.14
N ASP A 107 -29.77 3.78 2.18
CA ASP A 107 -30.98 4.23 1.49
C ASP A 107 -31.64 3.09 0.68
N ASP A 108 -30.84 2.28 -0.01
CA ASP A 108 -31.34 1.28 -0.95
C ASP A 108 -31.14 -0.16 -0.46
N TYR A 109 -30.12 -0.40 0.37
CA TYR A 109 -29.75 -1.76 0.80
C TYR A 109 -29.88 -2.00 2.30
N ALA A 110 -30.26 -0.99 3.09
CA ALA A 110 -30.39 -1.06 4.55
C ALA A 110 -29.13 -1.61 5.28
N VAL A 111 -27.96 -1.45 4.67
CA VAL A 111 -26.65 -1.83 5.21
C VAL A 111 -26.14 -0.71 6.10
N ARG A 112 -26.20 -0.91 7.43
CA ARG A 112 -25.65 0.07 8.38
C ARG A 112 -24.13 0.17 8.27
N PRO A 113 -23.54 1.36 8.11
CA PRO A 113 -22.10 1.54 8.16
C PRO A 113 -21.50 1.10 9.51
N ASP A 114 -20.34 0.46 9.45
CA ASP A 114 -19.48 0.16 10.61
C ASP A 114 -18.15 0.93 10.49
N VAL A 115 -17.28 0.78 11.49
CA VAL A 115 -15.99 1.50 11.54
C VAL A 115 -15.14 1.29 10.28
N LYS A 116 -15.20 0.13 9.61
CA LYS A 116 -14.41 -0.14 8.40
C LYS A 116 -14.88 0.69 7.21
N HIS A 117 -16.19 0.91 7.10
CA HIS A 117 -16.75 1.77 6.06
C HIS A 117 -16.32 3.22 6.29
N TYR A 118 -16.41 3.70 7.53
CA TYR A 118 -15.94 5.04 7.90
C TYR A 118 -14.44 5.21 7.67
N THR A 119 -13.62 4.21 7.99
CA THR A 119 -12.17 4.22 7.72
C THR A 119 -11.88 4.37 6.23
N CYS A 120 -12.62 3.69 5.36
CA CYS A 120 -12.48 3.87 3.91
C CYS A 120 -12.87 5.29 3.46
N MET A 121 -13.94 5.85 4.01
CA MET A 121 -14.38 7.22 3.70
C MET A 121 -13.38 8.28 4.19
N VAL A 122 -12.83 8.12 5.39
CA VAL A 122 -11.79 8.99 5.93
C VAL A 122 -10.51 8.91 5.09
N ASP A 123 -10.09 7.71 4.67
CA ASP A 123 -8.94 7.56 3.75
C ASP A 123 -9.21 8.22 2.39
N LEU A 124 -10.42 8.09 1.84
CA LEU A 124 -10.83 8.70 0.57
C LEU A 124 -10.80 10.23 0.65
N LEU A 125 -11.54 10.83 1.59
CA LEU A 125 -11.61 12.28 1.80
C LEU A 125 -10.24 12.85 2.16
N GLY A 126 -9.51 12.16 3.04
CA GLY A 126 -8.19 12.54 3.48
C GLY A 126 -7.18 12.60 2.33
N ARG A 127 -7.17 11.61 1.43
CA ARG A 127 -6.31 11.64 0.23
C ARG A 127 -6.67 12.77 -0.71
N ALA A 128 -7.95 13.08 -0.85
CA ALA A 128 -8.45 14.18 -1.65
C ALA A 128 -8.19 15.57 -1.03
N GLY A 129 -7.65 15.65 0.20
CA GLY A 129 -7.40 16.91 0.90
C GLY A 129 -8.62 17.50 1.60
N ARG A 130 -9.76 16.80 1.58
CA ARG A 130 -11.02 17.19 2.24
C ARG A 130 -10.99 16.84 3.75
N LEU A 131 -9.94 17.30 4.44
CA LEU A 131 -9.63 16.89 5.82
C LEU A 131 -10.68 17.35 6.84
N ASP A 132 -11.28 18.53 6.65
CA ASP A 132 -12.32 19.03 7.56
C ASP A 132 -13.60 18.21 7.44
N GLU A 133 -13.93 17.71 6.23
CA GLU A 133 -15.05 16.78 6.02
C GLU A 133 -14.76 15.40 6.60
N ALA A 134 -13.53 14.91 6.45
CA ALA A 134 -13.10 13.67 7.09
C ALA A 134 -13.23 13.75 8.62
N LEU A 135 -12.86 14.89 9.23
CA LEU A 135 -13.03 15.10 10.66
C LEU A 135 -14.50 15.14 11.07
N LYS A 136 -15.34 15.91 10.36
CA LYS A 136 -16.79 15.95 10.61
C LYS A 136 -17.42 14.56 10.53
N LEU A 137 -16.98 13.76 9.57
CA LEU A 137 -17.44 12.38 9.44
C LEU A 137 -17.11 11.56 10.70
N ILE A 138 -15.87 11.66 11.20
CA ILE A 138 -15.43 10.97 12.43
C ILE A 138 -16.21 11.42 13.66
N GLU A 139 -16.49 12.71 13.77
CA GLU A 139 -17.24 13.29 14.89
C GLU A 139 -18.69 12.77 14.93
N ASN A 140 -19.28 12.47 13.77
CA ASN A 140 -20.61 11.88 13.65
C ASN A 140 -20.66 10.35 13.88
N ILE A 141 -19.51 9.69 14.01
CA ILE A 141 -19.47 8.23 14.24
C ILE A 141 -19.94 7.92 15.66
N THR A 142 -21.04 7.17 15.74
CA THR A 142 -21.62 6.66 16.99
C THR A 142 -21.09 5.29 17.41
N VAL A 143 -20.40 4.58 16.50
CA VAL A 143 -19.71 3.32 16.81
C VAL A 143 -18.31 3.56 17.40
N GLU A 144 -17.75 2.51 18.02
CA GLU A 144 -16.38 2.55 18.53
C GLU A 144 -15.38 2.83 17.41
N LYS A 145 -14.47 3.76 17.68
CA LYS A 145 -13.45 4.23 16.74
C LYS A 145 -12.20 3.39 16.95
N ASP A 146 -11.67 2.83 15.87
CA ASP A 146 -10.51 1.93 15.91
C ASP A 146 -9.20 2.63 15.51
N GLU A 147 -8.10 1.89 15.58
CA GLU A 147 -6.79 2.35 15.12
C GLU A 147 -6.74 2.65 13.61
N GLY A 148 -7.53 1.92 12.81
CA GLY A 148 -7.55 2.06 11.36
C GLY A 148 -8.07 3.44 10.95
N LEU A 149 -9.15 3.89 11.60
CA LEU A 149 -9.80 5.17 11.36
C LEU A 149 -8.86 6.35 11.63
N TRP A 150 -8.24 6.37 12.82
CA TRP A 150 -7.31 7.45 13.17
C TRP A 150 -6.01 7.36 12.39
N GLY A 151 -5.55 6.15 12.05
CA GLY A 151 -4.41 5.92 11.17
C GLY A 151 -4.60 6.50 9.77
N ALA A 152 -5.81 6.36 9.21
CA ALA A 152 -6.18 6.96 7.94
C ALA A 152 -6.13 8.49 7.99
N LEU A 153 -6.72 9.11 9.03
CA LEU A 153 -6.68 10.56 9.21
C LEU A 153 -5.25 11.08 9.38
N LEU A 154 -4.45 10.45 10.25
CA LEU A 154 -3.06 10.84 10.48
C LEU A 154 -2.21 10.72 9.20
N GLY A 155 -2.43 9.64 8.45
CA GLY A 155 -1.79 9.42 7.15
C GLY A 155 -2.13 10.52 6.14
N ALA A 156 -3.38 10.99 6.11
CA ALA A 156 -3.83 12.09 5.27
C ALA A 156 -3.25 13.45 5.71
N CYS A 157 -3.20 13.71 7.01
CA CYS A 157 -2.59 14.93 7.56
C CYS A 157 -1.11 15.03 7.20
N ARG A 158 -0.38 13.91 7.15
CA ARG A 158 1.01 13.88 6.64
C ARG A 158 1.12 14.31 5.18
N ILE A 159 0.16 13.90 4.34
CA ILE A 159 0.17 14.21 2.91
C ILE A 159 -0.03 15.72 2.71
N HIS A 160 -1.02 16.29 3.41
CA HIS A 160 -1.47 17.68 3.22
C HIS A 160 -0.88 18.69 4.21
N GLY A 161 -0.03 18.26 5.14
CA GLY A 161 0.66 19.15 6.09
C GLY A 161 -0.23 19.79 7.16
N ARG A 162 -1.40 19.22 7.48
CA ARG A 162 -2.30 19.73 8.52
C ARG A 162 -1.88 19.23 9.91
N ILE A 163 -1.02 19.99 10.57
CA ILE A 163 -0.37 19.58 11.83
C ILE A 163 -1.37 19.51 12.98
N ASP A 164 -2.30 20.45 13.06
CA ASP A 164 -3.36 20.52 14.08
C ASP A 164 -4.18 19.21 14.16
N LEU A 165 -4.60 18.72 13.00
CA LEU A 165 -5.36 17.47 12.90
C LEU A 165 -4.47 16.25 13.12
N ALA A 166 -3.21 16.30 12.68
CA ALA A 166 -2.24 15.24 12.93
C ALA A 166 -2.02 15.01 14.44
N GLU A 167 -1.89 16.08 15.21
CA GLU A 167 -1.71 16.02 16.67
C GLU A 167 -2.92 15.38 17.36
N LYS A 168 -4.14 15.80 16.97
CA LYS A 168 -5.39 15.21 17.49
C LYS A 168 -5.49 13.71 17.17
N ALA A 169 -5.26 13.34 15.91
CA ALA A 169 -5.33 11.94 15.48
C ALA A 169 -4.24 11.07 16.14
N ALA A 170 -3.01 11.59 16.23
CA ALA A 170 -1.90 10.86 16.83
C ALA A 170 -2.12 10.64 18.33
N LYS A 171 -2.60 11.65 19.08
CA LYS A 171 -2.92 11.49 20.50
C LYS A 171 -3.85 10.30 20.73
N LEU A 172 -4.94 10.22 19.99
CA LEU A 172 -5.93 9.15 20.11
C LEU A 172 -5.34 7.78 19.69
N LEU A 173 -4.50 7.72 18.66
CA LEU A 173 -3.78 6.49 18.29
C LEU A 173 -2.81 6.00 19.37
N LEU A 174 -2.12 6.93 20.03
CA LEU A 174 -1.16 6.60 21.08
C LEU A 174 -1.83 6.17 22.39
N GLU A 175 -3.08 6.60 22.60
CA GLU A 175 -3.95 6.11 23.69
C GLU A 175 -4.47 4.69 23.36
N LEU A 176 -4.91 4.44 22.13
CA LEU A 176 -5.41 3.13 21.69
C LEU A 176 -4.30 2.06 21.56
N GLN A 177 -3.15 2.43 21.01
CA GLN A 177 -2.03 1.52 20.75
C GLN A 177 -0.70 2.10 21.24
N PRO A 178 -0.51 2.21 22.57
CA PRO A 178 0.66 2.83 23.17
C PRO A 178 1.98 2.10 22.88
N GLN A 179 1.90 0.84 22.43
CA GLN A 179 3.06 -0.03 22.16
C GLN A 179 3.39 -0.16 20.67
N ASN A 180 2.71 0.57 19.78
CA ASN A 180 2.97 0.52 18.34
C ASN A 180 3.99 1.59 17.93
N PRO A 181 5.25 1.23 17.61
CA PRO A 181 6.28 2.22 17.24
C PRO A 181 5.96 2.99 15.95
N GLY A 182 5.12 2.42 15.08
CA GLY A 182 4.75 3.01 13.80
C GLY A 182 4.03 4.34 13.94
N HIS A 183 3.18 4.49 14.96
CA HIS A 183 2.43 5.73 15.21
C HIS A 183 3.34 6.88 15.63
N TYR A 184 4.31 6.61 16.51
CA TYR A 184 5.32 7.59 16.91
C TYR A 184 6.20 8.02 15.75
N VAL A 185 6.68 7.04 14.96
CA VAL A 185 7.50 7.33 13.78
C VAL A 185 6.71 8.18 12.79
N LEU A 186 5.42 7.89 12.58
CA LEU A 186 4.58 8.67 11.70
C LEU A 186 4.40 10.12 12.19
N LEU A 187 4.10 10.33 13.48
CA LEU A 187 3.99 11.66 14.08
C LEU A 187 5.32 12.43 14.02
N SER A 188 6.44 11.77 14.35
CA SER A 188 7.79 12.34 14.26
C SER A 188 8.13 12.80 12.84
N ASN A 189 7.78 12.01 11.82
CA ASN A 189 7.97 12.39 10.42
C ASN A 189 7.13 13.62 10.02
N ILE A 190 5.90 13.74 10.55
CA ILE A 190 5.06 14.92 10.31
C ILE A 190 5.69 16.17 10.93
N TYR A 191 6.21 16.07 12.16
CA TYR A 191 6.91 17.18 12.81
C TYR A 191 8.21 17.57 12.11
N SER A 192 9.00 16.59 11.66
CA SER A 192 10.23 16.84 10.91
C SER A 192 9.94 17.58 9.61
N LYS A 193 8.89 17.20 8.86
CA LYS A 193 8.47 17.92 7.64
C LYS A 193 7.95 19.34 7.90
N ALA A 194 7.56 19.63 9.14
CA ALA A 194 7.06 20.94 9.57
C ALA A 194 8.12 21.76 10.31
N ASP A 195 9.39 21.36 10.27
CA ASP A 195 10.51 22.00 10.95
C ASP A 195 10.31 22.15 12.48
N LYS A 196 9.49 21.28 13.08
CA LYS A 196 9.19 21.25 14.52
C LYS A 196 10.17 20.35 15.28
N GLY A 197 11.46 20.71 15.27
CA GLY A 197 12.54 19.89 15.86
C GLY A 197 12.35 19.54 17.35
N LYS A 198 11.77 20.46 18.15
CA LYS A 198 11.45 20.20 19.56
C LYS A 198 10.43 19.07 19.73
N ASP A 199 9.39 19.05 18.90
CA ASP A 199 8.35 18.03 18.96
C ASP A 199 8.85 16.68 18.45
N VAL A 200 9.76 16.68 17.47
CA VAL A 200 10.51 15.46 17.08
C VAL A 200 11.28 14.87 18.26
N ALA A 201 12.00 15.71 19.03
CA ALA A 201 12.72 15.26 20.22
C ALA A 201 11.76 14.69 21.28
N ASN A 202 10.66 15.38 21.58
CA ASN A 202 9.65 14.91 22.53
C ASN A 202 9.10 13.53 22.16
N VAL A 203 8.79 13.30 20.87
CA VAL A 203 8.29 11.99 20.40
C VAL A 203 9.36 10.90 20.54
N ARG A 204 10.64 11.22 20.29
CA ARG A 204 11.75 10.27 20.50
C ARG A 204 11.92 9.92 21.98
N ASP A 205 11.81 10.90 22.88
CA ASP A 205 11.88 10.67 24.32
C ASP A 205 10.72 9.79 24.81
N LEU A 206 9.51 10.04 24.32
CA LEU A 206 8.32 9.20 24.55
C LEU A 206 8.55 7.75 24.10
N MET A 207 9.17 7.54 22.93
CA MET A 207 9.53 6.19 22.47
C MET A 207 10.56 5.52 23.38
N MET A 208 11.60 6.26 23.82
CA MET A 208 12.63 5.74 24.72
C MET A 208 12.05 5.33 26.08
N GLN A 209 11.20 6.18 26.68
CA GLN A 209 10.52 5.89 27.94
C GLN A 209 9.67 4.62 27.87
N ARG A 210 9.09 4.34 26.69
CA ARG A 210 8.28 3.13 26.44
C ARG A 210 9.09 1.95 25.90
N THR A 211 10.42 2.07 25.84
CA THR A 211 11.33 1.04 25.30
C THR A 211 10.98 0.62 23.86
N LEU A 212 10.36 1.53 23.10
CA LEU A 212 9.95 1.27 21.73
C LEU A 212 11.14 1.42 20.78
N LYS A 213 11.33 0.42 19.92
CA LYS A 213 12.35 0.45 18.87
C LYS A 213 11.69 0.63 17.52
N LYS A 214 12.25 1.53 16.71
CA LYS A 214 11.88 1.66 15.29
C LYS A 214 12.17 0.33 14.60
N VAL A 215 11.17 -0.22 13.90
CA VAL A 215 11.35 -1.41 13.07
C VAL A 215 12.24 -1.03 11.87
N PRO A 216 13.42 -1.65 11.71
CA PRO A 216 14.27 -1.39 10.55
C PRO A 216 13.61 -1.91 9.27
N GLY A 217 13.77 -1.16 8.17
CA GLY A 217 13.28 -1.56 6.85
C GLY A 217 14.24 -2.50 6.15
N TRP A 218 13.80 -3.72 5.90
CA TRP A 218 14.53 -4.76 5.19
C TRP A 218 13.83 -5.11 3.89
N THR A 219 14.62 -5.27 2.84
CA THR A 219 14.18 -5.91 1.60
C THR A 219 14.99 -7.16 1.39
N TRP A 220 14.37 -8.24 0.95
CA TRP A 220 15.07 -9.46 0.60
C TRP A 220 14.65 -10.02 -0.75
N ILE A 221 15.53 -10.84 -1.30
CA ILE A 221 15.38 -11.50 -2.59
C ILE A 221 15.91 -12.93 -2.45
N GLU A 222 15.22 -13.86 -3.06
CA GLU A 222 15.65 -15.26 -3.15
C GLU A 222 16.28 -15.52 -4.51
N VAL A 223 17.52 -16.01 -4.51
CA VAL A 223 18.26 -16.37 -5.74
C VAL A 223 18.95 -17.71 -5.49
N VAL A 224 18.64 -18.70 -6.34
CA VAL A 224 19.19 -20.07 -6.24
C VAL A 224 19.02 -20.63 -4.82
N GLU A 225 17.77 -20.62 -4.31
CA GLU A 225 17.37 -21.14 -2.99
C GLU A 225 18.07 -20.48 -1.79
N LYS A 226 18.68 -19.31 -2.00
CA LYS A 226 19.32 -18.53 -0.94
C LYS A 226 18.68 -17.15 -0.82
N ILE A 227 18.39 -16.76 0.42
CA ILE A 227 17.80 -15.46 0.75
C ILE A 227 18.91 -14.44 1.01
N TYR A 228 18.84 -13.31 0.33
CA TYR A 228 19.73 -12.16 0.49
C TYR A 228 18.93 -10.99 1.04
N LYS A 229 19.39 -10.40 2.15
CA LYS A 229 18.70 -9.29 2.84
C LYS A 229 19.51 -8.01 2.71
N PHE A 230 18.81 -6.90 2.53
CA PHE A 230 19.38 -5.56 2.39
C PHE A 230 18.65 -4.59 3.31
N SER A 231 19.42 -3.73 3.99
CA SER A 231 18.91 -2.52 4.66
C SER A 231 19.29 -1.26 3.89
N VAL A 232 18.81 -0.09 4.32
CA VAL A 232 19.17 1.19 3.67
C VAL A 232 20.66 1.43 3.83
N GLY A 233 21.37 1.69 2.73
CA GLY A 233 22.82 1.94 2.76
C GLY A 233 23.66 0.70 3.03
N ASP A 234 23.08 -0.50 2.96
CA ASP A 234 23.80 -1.74 3.26
C ASP A 234 25.00 -1.93 2.33
N LYS A 235 26.16 -2.23 2.92
CA LYS A 235 27.43 -2.53 2.24
C LYS A 235 28.04 -3.86 2.69
N THR A 236 27.32 -4.65 3.48
CA THR A 236 27.80 -5.91 4.07
C THR A 236 27.86 -7.04 3.06
N HIS A 237 27.14 -6.94 1.95
CA HIS A 237 27.13 -7.94 0.89
C HIS A 237 28.50 -8.06 0.19
N VAL A 238 28.93 -9.29 -0.11
CA VAL A 238 30.23 -9.56 -0.77
C VAL A 238 30.37 -8.88 -2.14
N GLN A 239 29.27 -8.76 -2.88
CA GLN A 239 29.19 -8.05 -4.17
C GLN A 239 28.73 -6.58 -4.02
N SER A 240 28.98 -5.94 -2.88
CA SER A 240 28.52 -4.56 -2.62
C SER A 240 28.97 -3.59 -3.70
N LYS A 241 30.24 -3.66 -4.16
CA LYS A 241 30.75 -2.77 -5.21
C LYS A 241 29.97 -2.91 -6.52
N GLU A 242 29.67 -4.13 -6.94
CA GLU A 242 28.93 -4.45 -8.16
C GLU A 242 27.47 -4.00 -8.05
N ILE A 243 26.83 -4.20 -6.90
CA ILE A 243 25.45 -3.78 -6.64
C ILE A 243 25.32 -2.25 -6.77
N TYR A 244 26.21 -1.49 -6.13
CA TYR A 244 26.21 -0.03 -6.25
C TYR A 244 26.59 0.43 -7.66
N GLY A 245 27.46 -0.30 -8.36
CA GLY A 245 27.77 -0.07 -9.77
C GLY A 245 26.56 -0.26 -10.69
N MET A 246 25.78 -1.33 -10.49
CA MET A 246 24.54 -1.58 -11.20
C MET A 246 23.50 -0.49 -10.92
N LEU A 247 23.33 -0.12 -9.65
CA LEU A 247 22.43 0.95 -9.25
C LEU A 247 22.78 2.29 -9.93
N LYS A 248 24.07 2.64 -9.96
CA LYS A 248 24.56 3.84 -10.68
C LYS A 248 24.28 3.77 -12.18
N SER A 249 24.44 2.58 -12.79
CA SER A 249 24.14 2.35 -14.20
C SER A 249 22.64 2.51 -14.51
N LEU A 250 21.76 1.94 -13.67
CA LEU A 250 20.32 2.08 -13.79
C LEU A 250 19.89 3.54 -13.68
N ARG A 251 20.45 4.27 -12.71
CA ARG A 251 20.20 5.70 -12.54
C ARG A 251 20.52 6.48 -13.82
N LYS A 252 21.73 6.29 -14.38
CA LYS A 252 22.13 6.97 -15.62
C LYS A 252 21.18 6.67 -16.78
N LYS A 253 20.67 5.43 -16.88
CA LYS A 253 19.68 5.04 -17.90
C LYS A 253 18.33 5.73 -17.68
N LEU A 254 17.89 5.86 -16.42
CA LEU A 254 16.65 6.55 -16.07
C LEU A 254 16.74 8.04 -16.39
N GLU A 255 17.86 8.69 -16.03
CA GLU A 255 18.12 10.11 -16.34
C GLU A 255 18.12 10.36 -17.86
N LEU A 256 18.77 9.48 -18.65
CA LEU A 256 18.76 9.57 -20.12
C LEU A 256 17.36 9.35 -20.73
N ALA A 257 16.48 8.63 -20.04
CA ALA A 257 15.09 8.45 -20.43
C ALA A 257 14.16 9.59 -19.95
N GLY A 258 14.72 10.64 -19.33
CA GLY A 258 13.96 11.79 -18.84
C GLY A 258 13.29 11.59 -17.48
N HIS A 259 13.68 10.55 -16.74
CA HIS A 259 13.13 10.27 -15.41
C HIS A 259 14.10 10.74 -14.31
N PHE A 260 13.64 11.70 -13.50
CA PHE A 260 14.38 12.24 -12.36
C PHE A 260 13.77 11.75 -11.03
N LEU A 261 14.57 11.75 -9.96
CA LEU A 261 14.10 11.34 -8.63
C LEU A 261 13.08 12.33 -8.04
N CYS A 262 12.10 11.78 -7.33
CA CYS A 262 11.20 12.61 -6.51
C CYS A 262 11.87 12.91 -5.16
N THR A 263 12.30 14.15 -4.95
CA THR A 263 12.91 14.62 -3.69
C THR A 263 11.90 14.81 -2.55
N ASN A 264 10.59 14.78 -2.83
CA ASN A 264 9.52 14.93 -1.83
C ASN A 264 9.48 13.85 -0.72
N PHE A 265 10.33 12.82 -0.78
CA PHE A 265 10.40 11.72 0.19
C PHE A 265 11.59 11.82 1.15
N VAL A 266 12.34 12.92 1.07
CA VAL A 266 13.48 13.23 1.92
C VAL A 266 13.00 13.78 3.28
N LEU A 267 13.73 13.47 4.36
CA LEU A 267 13.56 14.11 5.67
C LEU A 267 14.53 15.31 5.75
N HIS A 268 14.00 16.53 5.89
CA HIS A 268 14.71 17.82 5.78
C HIS A 268 15.78 18.13 6.86
N ASP A 269 16.30 17.13 7.56
CA ASP A 269 17.27 17.29 8.66
C ASP A 269 18.70 16.88 8.26
N VAL A 270 19.00 16.73 6.96
CA VAL A 270 20.35 16.33 6.50
C VAL A 270 20.77 17.17 5.29
N ASP A 271 22.06 17.39 5.12
CA ASP A 271 22.65 18.13 3.99
C ASP A 271 22.15 17.59 2.63
N GLU A 272 21.85 18.45 1.64
CA GLU A 272 21.18 18.08 0.37
C GLU A 272 21.91 16.95 -0.40
N GLU A 273 23.25 16.88 -0.31
CA GLU A 273 24.05 15.78 -0.89
C GLU A 273 23.89 14.45 -0.14
N VAL A 274 23.69 14.49 1.17
CA VAL A 274 23.45 13.32 2.02
C VAL A 274 22.02 12.81 1.83
N GLU A 275 21.06 13.71 1.62
CA GLU A 275 19.65 13.44 1.32
C GLU A 275 19.47 12.69 -0.01
N LEU A 276 20.16 13.13 -1.06
CA LEU A 276 20.23 12.43 -2.34
C LEU A 276 20.84 11.03 -2.16
N GLY A 277 21.93 10.91 -1.39
CA GLY A 277 22.59 9.63 -1.07
C GLY A 277 21.67 8.58 -0.40
N ILE A 278 20.77 9.02 0.49
CA ILE A 278 19.83 8.13 1.20
C ILE A 278 18.76 7.58 0.25
N LEU A 279 18.21 8.42 -0.64
CA LEU A 279 17.24 7.99 -1.66
C LEU A 279 17.81 6.94 -2.62
N TYR A 280 19.10 7.03 -2.96
CA TYR A 280 19.74 6.03 -3.82
C TYR A 280 19.87 4.68 -3.13
N THR A 281 20.04 4.67 -1.82
CA THR A 281 20.45 3.48 -1.08
C THR A 281 19.31 2.75 -0.38
N HIS A 282 18.06 3.04 -0.77
CA HIS A 282 16.91 2.27 -0.32
C HIS A 282 17.11 0.77 -0.57
N SER A 283 16.68 -0.06 0.38
CA SER A 283 16.92 -1.50 0.35
C SER A 283 16.29 -2.18 -0.86
N GLU A 284 15.17 -1.66 -1.38
CA GLU A 284 14.53 -2.12 -2.61
C GLU A 284 15.44 -1.96 -3.82
N LYS A 285 16.08 -0.78 -3.94
CA LYS A 285 16.97 -0.48 -5.07
C LYS A 285 18.21 -1.37 -5.03
N LEU A 286 18.74 -1.66 -3.84
CA LEU A 286 19.85 -2.59 -3.65
C LEU A 286 19.45 -4.02 -4.01
N ALA A 287 18.30 -4.50 -3.52
CA ALA A 287 17.80 -5.84 -3.80
C ALA A 287 17.52 -6.05 -5.29
N ILE A 288 16.90 -5.08 -5.97
CA ILE A 288 16.66 -5.12 -7.42
C ILE A 288 17.97 -5.12 -8.19
N SER A 289 18.93 -4.28 -7.80
CA SER A 289 20.24 -4.21 -8.44
C SER A 289 21.00 -5.53 -8.30
N PHE A 290 20.96 -6.15 -7.12
CA PHE A 290 21.50 -7.50 -6.91
C PHE A 290 20.75 -8.54 -7.75
N GLY A 291 19.42 -8.52 -7.77
CA GLY A 291 18.61 -9.43 -8.60
C GLY A 291 18.99 -9.37 -10.06
N LEU A 292 19.22 -8.17 -10.61
CA LEU A 292 19.65 -7.98 -12.00
C LEU A 292 21.05 -8.54 -12.29
N ILE A 293 21.95 -8.57 -11.30
CA ILE A 293 23.29 -9.15 -11.42
C ILE A 293 23.23 -10.67 -11.28
N ALA A 294 22.50 -11.16 -10.29
CA ALA A 294 22.55 -12.54 -9.82
C ALA A 294 21.66 -13.50 -10.62
N THR A 295 20.82 -12.99 -11.54
CA THR A 295 19.89 -13.81 -12.33
C THR A 295 20.04 -13.55 -13.83
N PRO A 296 19.77 -14.56 -14.68
CA PRO A 296 19.85 -14.40 -16.14
C PRO A 296 18.94 -13.29 -16.69
N LYS A 297 19.29 -12.77 -17.87
CA LYS A 297 18.46 -11.80 -18.60
C LYS A 297 17.08 -12.41 -18.87
N GLY A 298 16.03 -11.64 -18.63
CA GLY A 298 14.64 -12.03 -18.87
C GLY A 298 13.97 -12.78 -17.71
N THR A 299 14.71 -13.24 -16.69
CA THR A 299 14.09 -13.86 -15.51
C THR A 299 13.23 -12.81 -14.76
N PRO A 300 12.05 -13.13 -14.22
CA PRO A 300 11.36 -12.20 -13.31
C PRO A 300 12.19 -11.92 -12.06
N ILE A 301 12.02 -10.73 -11.44
CA ILE A 301 12.65 -10.40 -10.16
C ILE A 301 11.54 -10.18 -9.14
N MET A 302 11.54 -10.99 -8.10
CA MET A 302 10.63 -10.84 -6.97
C MET A 302 11.44 -10.44 -5.74
N ILE A 303 11.13 -9.29 -5.16
CA ILE A 303 11.66 -8.89 -3.86
C ILE A 303 10.54 -8.87 -2.84
N THR A 304 10.87 -8.88 -1.57
CA THR A 304 9.88 -8.77 -0.49
C THR A 304 10.37 -7.77 0.54
N LYS A 305 9.47 -6.92 1.04
CA LYS A 305 9.79 -5.88 2.02
C LYS A 305 8.92 -6.03 3.27
N ASN A 306 9.52 -5.84 4.44
CA ASN A 306 8.78 -5.88 5.72
C ASN A 306 8.00 -4.60 6.05
N LEU A 307 8.18 -3.54 5.26
CA LEU A 307 7.53 -2.25 5.40
C LEU A 307 6.93 -1.83 4.07
N ARG A 308 6.02 -0.84 4.08
CA ARG A 308 5.47 -0.27 2.85
C ARG A 308 6.58 0.34 1.97
N VAL A 309 6.56 0.00 0.69
CA VAL A 309 7.43 0.60 -0.33
C VAL A 309 7.10 2.08 -0.48
N CYS A 310 8.12 2.96 -0.44
CA CYS A 310 7.91 4.39 -0.62
C CYS A 310 7.58 4.73 -2.08
N GLY A 311 6.99 5.91 -2.32
CA GLY A 311 6.57 6.31 -3.67
C GLY A 311 7.72 6.36 -4.69
N ASP A 312 8.89 6.83 -4.26
CA ASP A 312 10.10 6.84 -5.09
C ASP A 312 10.55 5.42 -5.48
N CYS A 313 10.61 4.48 -4.54
CA CYS A 313 10.92 3.08 -4.84
C CYS A 313 9.88 2.45 -5.77
N HIS A 314 8.59 2.72 -5.56
CA HIS A 314 7.51 2.24 -6.41
C HIS A 314 7.65 2.71 -7.86
N THR A 315 7.95 3.99 -8.06
CA THR A 315 8.25 4.55 -9.38
C THR A 315 9.51 3.93 -9.97
N PHE A 316 10.58 3.81 -9.19
CA PHE A 316 11.82 3.17 -9.61
C PHE A 316 11.60 1.73 -10.10
N ILE A 317 10.84 0.91 -9.37
CA ILE A 317 10.50 -0.46 -9.75
C ILE A 317 9.86 -0.50 -11.14
N LYS A 318 8.83 0.33 -11.37
CA LYS A 318 8.13 0.40 -12.66
C LYS A 318 9.07 0.80 -13.80
N LEU A 319 9.88 1.83 -13.59
CA LEU A 319 10.78 2.34 -14.63
C LEU A 319 11.92 1.36 -14.94
N VAL A 320 12.50 0.73 -13.91
CA VAL A 320 13.53 -0.30 -14.10
C VAL A 320 12.97 -1.54 -14.77
N SER A 321 11.75 -1.95 -14.42
CA SER A 321 11.05 -3.04 -15.11
C SER A 321 10.93 -2.77 -16.61
N ALA A 322 10.51 -1.54 -16.98
CA ALA A 322 10.40 -1.12 -18.38
C ALA A 322 11.76 -1.09 -19.11
N ILE A 323 12.79 -0.46 -18.52
CA ILE A 323 14.12 -0.32 -19.15
C ILE A 323 14.83 -1.67 -19.29
N THR A 324 14.70 -2.55 -18.29
CA THR A 324 15.36 -3.86 -18.30
C THR A 324 14.56 -4.91 -19.06
N LYS A 325 13.30 -4.62 -19.42
CA LYS A 325 12.35 -5.57 -20.00
C LYS A 325 12.21 -6.83 -19.13
N ARG A 326 12.20 -6.65 -17.82
CA ARG A 326 12.02 -7.72 -16.83
C ARG A 326 10.84 -7.37 -15.94
N GLU A 327 9.99 -8.35 -15.67
CA GLU A 327 8.96 -8.19 -14.65
C GLU A 327 9.61 -8.05 -13.27
N ILE A 328 9.24 -7.00 -12.52
CA ILE A 328 9.73 -6.75 -11.16
C ILE A 328 8.52 -6.59 -10.24
N THR A 329 8.42 -7.47 -9.25
CA THR A 329 7.33 -7.51 -8.27
C THR A 329 7.87 -7.35 -6.85
N VAL A 330 7.06 -6.75 -5.96
CA VAL A 330 7.38 -6.47 -4.55
C VAL A 330 6.23 -6.88 -3.65
#